data_AF-A0A7W1MW54-F1
#
_entry.id   AF-A0A7W1MW54-F1
#
_cell.length_a   1.000
_cell.length_b   1.000
_cell.length_c   1.000
_cell.angle_alpha   90.00
_cell.angle_beta   90.00
_cell.angle_gamma   90.00
#
_symmetry.space_group_name_H-M   'P 1'
#
loop_
_entity.id
_entity.type
_entity.pdbx_description
1 polymer ?
#
loop_
_entity_poly.entity_id
_entity_poly.type
_entity_poly.pdbx_seq_one_letter_code
_entity_poly.pdbx_strand_id
1 'polypeptide(L)'
;MKTKLLAVNFLPILAQTTGDLAGGASKALGIVMLIGFIFGTICVIGGGFAIRRGDTDAGKLSIIGGLIIAGAPVIVKALFTAFGIDSSTVDVGPFQ
;
A
#
# COMPACT_ATOMS: atom_id res chain seq x y z
N MET A 1 39.83 4.36 -33.83
CA MET A 1 39.62 4.65 -32.39
C MET A 1 38.51 5.69 -32.13
N LYS A 2 37.40 5.72 -32.90
CA LYS A 2 36.31 6.71 -32.67
C LYS A 2 34.94 6.09 -32.37
N THR A 3 34.76 4.80 -32.64
CA THR A 3 33.47 4.10 -32.46
C THR A 3 33.21 3.66 -31.02
N LYS A 4 34.26 3.46 -30.21
CA LYS A 4 34.12 3.05 -28.79
C LYS A 4 33.76 4.21 -27.85
N LEU A 5 33.97 5.45 -28.26
CA LEU A 5 33.69 6.62 -27.42
C LEU A 5 32.18 6.93 -27.36
N LEU A 6 31.44 6.67 -28.43
CA LEU A 6 29.99 6.89 -28.45
C LEU A 6 29.23 5.85 -27.61
N ALA A 7 29.63 4.58 -27.62
CA ALA A 7 28.98 3.55 -26.82
C ALA A 7 29.13 3.78 -25.30
N VAL A 8 30.28 4.28 -24.85
CA VAL A 8 30.56 4.54 -23.42
C VAL A 8 29.79 5.74 -22.87
N ASN A 9 29.39 6.69 -23.73
CA ASN A 9 28.66 7.90 -23.30
C ASN A 9 27.12 7.75 -23.28
N PHE A 10 26.56 6.72 -23.93
CA PHE A 10 25.10 6.44 -23.88
C PHE A 10 24.70 5.38 -22.83
N LEU A 11 25.63 4.52 -22.41
CA LEU A 11 25.42 3.58 -21.30
C LEU A 11 25.10 4.26 -19.95
N PRO A 12 25.74 5.38 -19.55
CA PRO A 12 25.43 5.99 -18.26
C PRO A 12 24.06 6.69 -18.23
N ILE A 13 23.51 7.11 -19.38
CA ILE A 13 22.19 7.78 -19.42
C ILE A 13 21.04 6.79 -19.16
N LEU A 14 21.17 5.53 -19.58
CA LEU A 14 20.20 4.48 -19.21
C LEU A 14 20.40 3.97 -17.77
N ALA A 15 21.62 4.06 -17.23
CA ALA A 15 21.93 3.67 -15.86
C ALA A 15 21.68 4.79 -14.82
N GLN A 16 21.34 6.01 -15.26
CA GLN A 16 21.13 7.20 -14.44
C GLN A 16 19.66 7.44 -14.05
N THR A 17 18.77 6.46 -14.20
CA THR A 17 17.46 6.54 -13.53
C THR A 17 17.70 6.33 -12.03
N THR A 18 18.13 7.41 -11.40
CA THR A 18 18.51 7.57 -10.00
C THR A 18 17.28 7.63 -9.09
N GLY A 19 16.19 7.01 -9.53
CA GLY A 19 15.04 6.66 -8.74
C GLY A 19 14.84 5.18 -8.96
N ASP A 20 15.17 4.38 -7.94
CA ASP A 20 14.80 2.98 -7.91
C ASP A 20 13.28 2.88 -8.10
N LEU A 21 12.83 2.60 -9.33
CA LEU A 21 11.42 2.54 -9.68
C LEU A 21 10.70 1.51 -8.81
N ALA A 22 11.41 0.45 -8.39
CA ALA A 22 10.89 -0.56 -7.49
C ALA A 22 10.67 0.01 -6.08
N GLY A 23 11.63 0.78 -5.55
CA GLY A 23 11.50 1.49 -4.27
C GLY A 23 10.44 2.60 -4.31
N GLY A 24 10.38 3.39 -5.38
CA GLY A 24 9.36 4.42 -5.58
C GLY A 24 7.96 3.85 -5.71
N ALA A 25 7.81 2.76 -6.47
CA ALA A 25 6.56 2.01 -6.55
C ALA A 25 6.17 1.47 -5.17
N SER A 26 7.07 0.81 -4.44
CA SER A 26 6.78 0.27 -3.11
C SER A 26 6.28 1.33 -2.13
N LYS A 27 6.88 2.53 -2.14
CA LYS A 27 6.41 3.67 -1.34
C LYS A 27 5.03 4.17 -1.77
N ALA A 28 4.78 4.27 -3.09
CA ALA A 28 3.46 4.64 -3.61
C ALA A 28 2.38 3.61 -3.22
N LEU A 29 2.69 2.32 -3.28
CA LEU A 29 1.79 1.26 -2.85
C LEU A 29 1.51 1.33 -1.35
N GLY A 30 2.51 1.67 -0.53
CA GLY A 30 2.31 1.94 0.91
C GLY A 30 1.33 3.09 1.16
N ILE A 31 1.43 4.18 0.40
CA ILE A 31 0.49 5.32 0.49
C ILE A 31 -0.93 4.90 0.11
N VAL A 32 -1.11 4.11 -0.95
CA VAL A 32 -2.43 3.60 -1.36
C VAL A 32 -3.04 2.74 -0.24
N MET A 33 -2.25 1.93 0.45
CA MET A 33 -2.71 1.13 1.59
C MET A 33 -3.16 2.01 2.78
N LEU A 34 -2.45 3.11 3.05
CA LEU A 34 -2.83 4.09 4.09
C LEU A 34 -4.15 4.80 3.74
N ILE A 35 -4.35 5.15 2.47
CA ILE A 35 -5.61 5.71 2.00
C ILE A 35 -6.75 4.69 2.19
N GLY A 36 -6.50 3.41 1.87
CA GLY A 36 -7.44 2.31 2.14
C GLY A 36 -7.85 2.22 3.62
N PHE A 37 -6.89 2.35 4.53
CA PHE A 37 -7.17 2.38 5.98
C PHE A 37 -8.10 3.54 6.39
N ILE A 38 -7.91 4.73 5.82
CA ILE A 38 -8.77 5.89 6.06
C ILE A 38 -10.20 5.60 5.58
N PHE A 39 -10.37 5.09 4.36
CA PHE A 39 -11.68 4.71 3.84
C PHE A 39 -12.35 3.63 4.68
N GLY A 40 -11.61 2.60 5.11
CA GLY A 40 -12.11 1.56 6.00
C GLY A 40 -12.64 2.14 7.32
N THR A 41 -11.88 3.05 7.93
CA THR A 41 -12.26 3.73 9.18
C THR A 41 -13.53 4.58 9.00
N ILE A 42 -13.64 5.32 7.89
CA ILE A 42 -14.83 6.11 7.57
C ILE A 42 -16.06 5.21 7.44
N CYS A 43 -15.95 4.03 6.81
CA CYS A 43 -17.04 3.07 6.74
C CYS A 43 -17.45 2.54 8.12
N VAL A 44 -16.50 2.23 9.01
CA VAL A 44 -16.82 1.81 10.38
C VAL A 44 -17.60 2.90 11.14
N ILE A 45 -17.13 4.15 11.05
CA ILE A 45 -17.80 5.29 11.68
C ILE A 45 -19.19 5.51 11.08
N GLY A 46 -19.30 5.48 9.75
CA GLY A 46 -20.55 5.61 9.01
C GLY A 46 -21.57 4.53 9.38
N GLY A 47 -21.13 3.29 9.52
CA GLY A 47 -21.96 2.19 9.99
C GLY A 47 -22.45 2.40 11.43
N GLY A 48 -21.60 2.93 12.31
CA GLY A 48 -22.01 3.33 13.67
C GLY A 48 -23.10 4.40 13.69
N PHE A 49 -23.04 5.38 12.78
CA PHE A 49 -24.12 6.38 12.61
C PHE A 49 -25.40 5.78 12.02
N ALA A 50 -25.29 4.80 11.10
CA ALA A 50 -26.46 4.13 10.52
C ALA A 50 -27.24 3.33 11.58
N ILE A 51 -26.54 2.60 12.45
CA ILE A 51 -27.15 1.88 13.59
C ILE A 51 -27.89 2.86 14.50
N ARG A 52 -27.28 4.01 14.82
CA ARG A 52 -27.93 5.05 15.65
C ARG A 52 -29.19 5.65 15.03
N ARG A 53 -29.33 5.58 13.71
CA ARG A 53 -30.50 6.07 12.95
C ARG A 53 -31.59 5.01 12.74
N GLY A 54 -31.38 3.80 13.24
CA GLY A 54 -32.34 2.68 13.12
C GLY A 54 -32.08 1.74 11.95
N ASP A 55 -31.14 2.07 11.05
CA ASP A 55 -30.72 1.17 9.97
C ASP A 55 -29.58 0.27 10.44
N THR A 56 -29.96 -0.73 11.24
CA THR A 56 -29.00 -1.61 11.91
C THR A 56 -28.36 -2.59 10.93
N ASP A 57 -29.09 -3.04 9.91
CA ASP A 57 -28.58 -4.02 8.95
C ASP A 57 -27.56 -3.42 8.01
N ALA A 58 -27.82 -2.23 7.45
CA ALA A 58 -26.81 -1.53 6.66
C ALA A 58 -25.61 -1.12 7.53
N GLY A 59 -25.86 -0.71 8.78
CA GLY A 59 -24.81 -0.30 9.71
C GLY A 59 -23.85 -1.42 10.08
N LYS A 60 -24.37 -2.62 10.41
CA LYS A 60 -23.53 -3.81 10.69
C LYS A 60 -22.69 -4.20 9.46
N LEU A 61 -23.30 -4.25 8.28
CA LEU A 61 -22.59 -4.60 7.05
C LEU A 61 -21.50 -3.57 6.70
N SER A 62 -21.76 -2.29 6.92
CA SER A 62 -20.78 -1.22 6.72
C SER A 62 -19.61 -1.31 7.70
N ILE A 63 -19.86 -1.65 8.97
CA ILE A 63 -18.80 -1.88 9.97
C ILE A 63 -17.93 -3.08 9.57
N ILE A 64 -18.54 -4.19 9.18
CA ILE A 64 -17.81 -5.40 8.78
C ILE A 64 -16.95 -5.10 7.54
N GLY A 65 -17.53 -4.46 6.53
CA GLY A 65 -16.80 -4.06 5.32
C GLY A 65 -15.65 -3.10 5.61
N GLY A 66 -15.90 -2.09 6.46
CA GLY A 66 -14.87 -1.13 6.87
C GLY A 66 -13.71 -1.77 7.64
N LEU A 67 -14.01 -2.71 8.53
CA LEU A 67 -13.00 -3.45 9.30
C LEU A 67 -12.14 -4.35 8.40
N ILE A 68 -12.73 -5.01 7.41
CA ILE A 68 -11.99 -5.83 6.44
C ILE A 68 -11.03 -4.98 5.63
N ILE A 69 -11.48 -3.82 5.14
CA ILE A 69 -10.64 -2.88 4.38
C ILE A 69 -9.50 -2.35 5.26
N ALA A 70 -9.80 -1.92 6.49
CA ALA A 70 -8.80 -1.37 7.40
C ALA A 70 -7.79 -2.44 7.89
N GLY A 71 -8.22 -3.69 8.04
CA GLY A 71 -7.38 -4.81 8.47
C GLY A 71 -6.53 -5.42 7.36
N ALA A 72 -6.85 -5.17 6.09
CA ALA A 72 -6.16 -5.79 4.95
C ALA A 72 -4.63 -5.60 4.96
N PRO A 73 -4.05 -4.41 5.23
CA PRO A 73 -2.60 -4.24 5.24
C PRO A 73 -1.91 -5.09 6.31
N VAL A 74 -2.54 -5.24 7.48
CA VAL A 74 -2.01 -6.03 8.60
C VAL A 74 -2.06 -7.52 8.27
N ILE A 75 -3.17 -7.99 7.69
CA ILE A 75 -3.33 -9.38 7.26
C ILE A 75 -2.29 -9.75 6.20
N VAL A 76 -2.11 -8.88 5.21
CA VAL A 76 -1.15 -9.08 4.12
C VAL A 76 0.29 -9.10 4.67
N LYS A 77 0.64 -8.19 5.58
CA LYS A 77 1.95 -8.20 6.24
C LYS A 77 2.20 -9.51 7.00
N ALA A 78 1.22 -9.97 7.78
CA ALA A 78 1.33 -11.22 8.52
C ALA A 78 1.52 -12.44 7.61
N LEU A 79 0.83 -12.48 6.46
CA LEU A 79 1.02 -13.53 5.45
C LEU A 79 2.43 -13.51 4.85
N PHE A 80 2.92 -12.34 4.42
CA PHE A 80 4.27 -12.24 3.83
C PHE A 80 5.38 -12.64 4.81
N THR A 81 5.26 -12.28 6.08
CA THR A 81 6.18 -12.73 7.14
C THR A 81 6.07 -14.24 7.37
N ALA A 82 4.87 -14.82 7.36
CA ALA A 82 4.70 -16.28 7.48
C ALA A 82 5.31 -17.06 6.29
N PHE A 83 5.35 -16.47 5.10
CA PHE A 83 5.97 -17.06 3.90
C PHE A 83 7.47 -16.78 3.75
N GLY A 84 8.09 -16.03 4.69
CA GLY A 84 9.53 -15.73 4.66
C GLY A 84 9.96 -14.75 3.56
N ILE A 85 9.04 -13.93 3.05
CA ILE A 85 9.29 -12.93 2.00
C ILE A 85 9.19 -11.51 2.60
N ASP A 86 9.99 -11.23 3.61
CA ASP A 86 9.98 -9.94 4.32
C ASP A 86 10.45 -8.77 3.44
N SER A 87 11.19 -9.05 2.36
CA SER A 87 11.69 -8.04 1.41
C SER A 87 10.65 -7.56 0.39
N SER A 88 9.46 -8.16 0.32
CA SER A 88 8.43 -7.82 -0.68
C SER A 88 7.20 -7.14 -0.08
N THR A 89 7.22 -6.86 1.23
CA THR A 89 6.14 -6.12 1.87
C THR A 89 6.27 -4.64 1.55
N VAL A 90 5.15 -4.04 1.15
CA VAL A 90 4.95 -2.58 1.17
C VAL A 90 5.52 -2.01 2.47
N ASP A 91 6.56 -1.20 2.35
CA ASP A 91 7.16 -0.47 3.47
C ASP A 91 6.19 0.65 3.89
N VAL A 92 5.32 0.34 4.85
CA VAL A 92 4.40 1.31 5.47
C VAL A 92 5.09 2.03 6.64
N GLY A 93 6.41 1.84 6.81
CA GLY A 93 7.15 2.26 8.00
C GLY A 93 6.78 1.42 9.23
N PRO A 94 7.63 1.41 10.27
CA PRO A 94 7.24 0.87 11.57
C PRO A 94 6.17 1.78 12.17
N PHE A 95 4.97 1.23 12.42
CA PHE A 95 4.02 1.86 13.33
C PHE A 95 4.65 1.82 14.73
N GLN A 96 5.36 2.89 15.10
CA GLN A 96 5.73 3.22 16.48
C GLN A 96 4.73 4.21 17.07
#